data_AF-A0A970M743-F1
#
_entry.id   AF-A0A970M743-F1
#
_cell.length_a   1.000
_cell.length_b   1.000
_cell.length_c   1.000
_cell.angle_alpha   90.00
_cell.angle_beta   90.00
_cell.angle_gamma   90.00
#
_symmetry.space_group_name_H-M   'P 1'
#
loop_
_entity.id
_entity.type
_entity.pdbx_description
1 polymer ?
#
loop_
_entity_poly.entity_id
_entity_poly.type
_entity_poly.pdbx_seq_one_letter_code
_entity_poly.pdbx_strand_id
1 'polypeptide(L)'
;MTYKGVNRRVHTCFITQNREYHFRAGECVAVRDRNTSVWISGHRAVGMRLRPLPPGTVYIGKELELYAPGTVIRTSQVVDILRPGKKQVHSYRFVLGFFPDDLSA
;
A
#
# COMPACT_ATOMS: atom_id res chain seq x y z
N MET A 1 26.17 -10.58 7.41
CA MET A 1 25.83 -9.22 7.87
C MET A 1 24.33 -9.04 7.78
N THR A 2 23.62 -9.10 8.91
CA THR A 2 22.15 -9.06 8.95
C THR A 2 21.71 -7.61 9.12
N TYR A 3 21.18 -7.01 8.06
CA TYR A 3 20.66 -5.64 8.09
C TYR A 3 19.39 -5.60 8.97
N LYS A 4 19.47 -5.02 10.17
CA LYS A 4 18.37 -4.89 11.14
C LYS A 4 17.34 -3.79 10.81
N GLY A 5 17.43 -3.15 9.65
CA GLY A 5 16.47 -2.12 9.26
C GLY A 5 15.24 -2.72 8.57
N VAL A 6 14.06 -2.15 8.83
CA VAL A 6 12.83 -2.49 8.10
C VAL A 6 13.09 -2.41 6.59
N ASN A 7 12.97 -3.54 5.88
CA ASN A 7 13.26 -3.61 4.46
C ASN A 7 12.18 -2.85 3.67
N ARG A 8 12.39 -1.54 3.48
CA ARG A 8 11.47 -0.66 2.74
C ARG A 8 11.40 -0.94 1.23
N ARG A 9 12.29 -1.78 0.66
CA ARG A 9 12.37 -1.99 -0.79
C ARG A 9 11.20 -2.81 -1.34
N VAL A 10 10.54 -3.58 -0.47
CA VAL A 10 9.35 -4.36 -0.80
C VAL A 10 8.07 -3.50 -0.85
N HIS A 11 8.15 -2.25 -0.38
CA HIS A 11 7.01 -1.36 -0.28
C HIS A 11 6.93 -0.38 -1.45
N THR A 12 5.72 -0.22 -1.98
CA THR A 12 5.39 0.72 -3.06
C THR A 12 4.15 1.49 -2.66
N CYS A 13 4.13 2.80 -2.88
CA CYS A 13 2.98 3.65 -2.64
C CYS A 13 2.45 4.17 -3.97
N PHE A 14 1.20 3.87 -4.29
CA PHE A 14 0.52 4.47 -5.43
C PHE A 14 -0.35 5.62 -4.94
N ILE A 15 -0.16 6.78 -5.53
CA ILE A 15 -0.94 7.98 -5.22
C ILE A 15 -2.00 8.12 -6.29
N THR A 16 -3.26 8.23 -5.88
CA THR A 16 -4.37 8.63 -6.74
C THR A 16 -4.79 10.05 -6.42
N GLN A 17 -5.90 10.53 -7.00
CA GLN A 17 -6.39 11.89 -6.78
C GLN A 17 -6.50 12.24 -5.29
N ASN A 18 -7.12 11.37 -4.49
CA ASN A 18 -7.45 11.64 -3.08
C ASN A 18 -6.78 10.69 -2.08
N ARG A 19 -6.15 9.60 -2.53
CA ARG A 19 -5.69 8.52 -1.64
C ARG A 19 -4.27 8.10 -1.95
N GLU A 20 -3.55 7.74 -0.90
CA GLU A 20 -2.29 7.00 -0.99
C GLU A 20 -2.58 5.53 -0.67
N TYR A 21 -2.29 4.63 -1.60
CA TYR A 21 -2.40 3.19 -1.40
C TYR A 21 -1.01 2.61 -1.23
N HIS A 22 -0.74 2.08 -0.04
CA HIS A 22 0.56 1.51 0.30
C HIS A 22 0.51 0.00 0.19
N PHE A 23 1.49 -0.55 -0.52
CA PHE A 23 1.60 -1.97 -0.78
C PHE A 23 2.86 -2.56 -0.16
N ARG A 24 2.79 -3.84 0.18
CA ARG A 24 3.92 -4.72 0.52
C ARG A 24 3.80 -5.98 -0.31
N ALA A 25 4.78 -6.25 -1.18
CA ALA A 25 4.77 -7.46 -2.02
C ALA A 25 3.45 -7.68 -2.81
N GLY A 26 2.83 -6.59 -3.27
CA GLY A 26 1.58 -6.61 -4.03
C GLY A 26 0.29 -6.65 -3.20
N GLU A 27 0.37 -6.71 -1.87
CA GLU A 27 -0.80 -6.59 -0.97
C GLU A 27 -0.92 -5.18 -0.43
N CYS A 28 -2.15 -4.63 -0.42
CA CYS A 28 -2.43 -3.31 0.12
C CYS A 28 -2.44 -3.35 1.65
N VAL A 29 -1.48 -2.69 2.29
CA VAL A 29 -1.28 -2.73 3.75
C VAL A 29 -1.78 -1.48 4.47
N ALA A 30 -1.98 -0.37 3.75
CA ALA A 30 -2.48 0.85 4.34
C ALA A 30 -3.09 1.75 3.25
N VAL A 31 -4.13 2.49 3.62
CA VAL A 31 -4.66 3.58 2.80
C VAL A 31 -4.64 4.87 3.60
N ARG A 32 -4.12 5.93 3.00
CA ARG A 32 -4.09 7.26 3.58
C ARG A 32 -4.94 8.20 2.77
N ASP A 33 -5.69 9.07 3.44
CA ASP A 33 -6.28 10.22 2.79
C ASP A 33 -5.20 11.26 2.51
N ARG A 34 -5.09 11.70 1.26
CA ARG A 34 -4.02 12.60 0.80
C ARG A 34 -4.21 14.03 1.34
N ASN A 35 -5.45 14.46 1.51
CA ASN A 35 -5.78 15.83 1.90
C ASN A 35 -5.54 16.05 3.40
N THR A 36 -5.97 15.09 4.21
CA THR A 36 -5.90 15.14 5.68
C THR A 36 -4.67 14.44 6.22
N SER A 37 -3.96 13.65 5.41
CA SER A 37 -2.82 12.86 5.86
C SER A 37 -3.16 11.82 6.94
N VAL A 38 -4.45 11.47 7.08
CA VAL A 38 -4.98 10.50 8.05
C VAL A 38 -5.03 9.10 7.45
N TRP A 39 -4.66 8.09 8.25
CA TRP A 39 -4.84 6.67 7.87
C TRP A 39 -6.31 6.27 7.96
N ILE A 40 -6.84 5.66 6.90
CA ILE A 40 -8.25 5.24 6.85
C ILE A 40 -8.37 3.81 7.41
N SER A 41 -8.66 3.68 8.69
CA SER A 41 -8.89 2.37 9.31
C SER A 41 -10.11 1.69 8.69
N GLY A 42 -10.01 0.41 8.34
CA GLY A 42 -11.13 -0.35 7.77
C GLY A 42 -11.45 -0.03 6.30
N HIS A 43 -10.54 0.67 5.60
CA HIS A 43 -10.71 0.88 4.16
C HIS A 43 -10.74 -0.48 3.43
N ARG A 44 -11.77 -0.71 2.59
CA ARG A 44 -12.03 -2.00 1.92
C ARG A 44 -10.86 -2.58 1.11
N ALA A 45 -9.98 -1.72 0.61
CA ALA A 45 -8.78 -2.14 -0.12
C ALA A 45 -7.70 -2.79 0.75
N VAL A 46 -7.69 -2.57 2.07
CA VAL A 46 -6.68 -3.13 2.96
C VAL A 46 -6.82 -4.66 2.97
N GLY A 47 -5.71 -5.38 2.80
CA GLY A 47 -5.66 -6.84 2.63
C GLY A 47 -5.96 -7.33 1.20
N MET A 48 -6.37 -6.46 0.28
CA MET A 48 -6.56 -6.85 -1.13
C MET A 48 -5.22 -6.87 -1.89
N ARG A 49 -5.13 -7.73 -2.91
CA ARG A 49 -3.97 -7.83 -3.79
C ARG A 49 -4.13 -6.91 -5.00
N LEU A 50 -3.03 -6.31 -5.42
CA LEU A 50 -2.92 -5.58 -6.67
C LEU A 50 -2.90 -6.57 -7.84
N ARG A 51 -3.79 -6.39 -8.82
CA ARG A 51 -3.68 -7.09 -10.11
C ARG A 51 -2.47 -6.52 -10.86
N PRO A 52 -1.49 -7.35 -11.25
CA PRO A 52 -0.34 -6.89 -12.01
C PRO A 52 -0.79 -6.42 -13.39
N LEU A 53 -0.22 -5.31 -13.86
CA LEU A 53 -0.35 -4.91 -15.26
C LEU A 53 0.59 -5.75 -16.12
N PRO A 54 0.32 -5.87 -17.44
CA PRO A 54 1.24 -6.52 -18.36
C PRO A 54 2.65 -5.91 -18.27
N PRO A 55 3.72 -6.71 -18.41
CA PRO A 55 5.09 -6.21 -18.42
C PRO A 55 5.27 -5.05 -19.41
N GLY A 56 6.06 -4.04 -19.03
CA GLY A 56 6.27 -2.83 -19.82
C GLY A 56 5.17 -1.77 -19.69
N THR A 57 4.07 -2.06 -18.99
CA THR A 57 3.01 -1.07 -18.72
C THR A 57 3.37 -0.19 -17.52
N VAL A 58 3.17 1.13 -17.67
CA VAL A 58 3.31 2.09 -16.57
C VAL A 58 1.97 2.25 -15.86
N TYR A 59 2.01 2.31 -14.52
CA TYR A 59 0.80 2.48 -13.69
C TYR A 59 0.24 3.91 -13.70
N ILE A 60 1.06 4.94 -13.98
CA ILE A 60 0.62 6.35 -14.09
C ILE A 60 -0.49 6.47 -15.14
N GLY A 61 -1.58 7.17 -14.78
CA GLY A 61 -2.77 7.34 -15.61
C GLY A 61 -3.68 6.11 -15.67
N LYS A 62 -3.37 5.03 -14.94
CA LYS A 62 -4.20 3.81 -14.87
C LYS A 62 -4.90 3.72 -13.52
N GLU A 63 -6.06 3.07 -13.51
CA GLU A 63 -6.71 2.64 -12.28
C GLU A 63 -5.99 1.42 -11.70
N LEU A 64 -5.88 1.34 -10.38
CA LEU A 64 -5.48 0.10 -9.73
C LEU A 64 -6.68 -0.82 -9.64
N GLU A 65 -6.53 -2.07 -10.08
CA GLU A 65 -7.51 -3.11 -9.80
C GLU A 65 -7.03 -3.94 -8.61
N LEU A 66 -7.78 -3.89 -7.52
CA LEU A 66 -7.51 -4.61 -6.28
C LEU A 66 -8.51 -5.74 -6.14
N TYR A 67 -8.04 -6.94 -5.82
CA TYR A 67 -8.88 -8.12 -5.74
C TYR A 67 -8.66 -8.91 -4.44
N ALA A 68 -9.76 -9.50 -3.97
CA ALA A 68 -9.84 -10.49 -2.90
C ALA A 68 -10.91 -11.53 -3.30
N PRO A 69 -10.99 -12.70 -2.65
CA PRO A 69 -12.02 -13.69 -2.95
C PRO A 69 -13.43 -13.06 -2.96
N GLY A 70 -14.11 -13.12 -4.11
CA GLY A 70 -15.47 -12.60 -4.27
C GLY A 70 -15.61 -11.07 -4.32
N THR A 71 -14.53 -10.28 -4.38
CA THR A 71 -14.61 -8.81 -4.44
C THR A 71 -13.48 -8.21 -5.26
N VAL A 72 -13.82 -7.23 -6.10
CA VAL A 72 -12.87 -6.40 -6.86
C VAL A 72 -13.20 -4.93 -6.64
N ILE A 73 -12.16 -4.11 -6.45
CA ILE A 73 -12.26 -2.65 -6.30
C ILE A 73 -11.36 -2.00 -7.34
N ARG A 74 -11.86 -0.95 -8.00
CA ARG A 74 -11.06 -0.07 -8.85
C ARG A 74 -10.86 1.28 -8.17
N THR A 75 -9.65 1.80 -8.24
CA THR A 75 -9.32 3.13 -7.72
C THR A 75 -9.50 4.19 -8.80
N SER A 76 -9.46 5.47 -8.43
CA SER A 76 -9.16 6.51 -9.43
C SER A 76 -7.75 6.34 -10.00
N GLN A 77 -7.46 7.06 -11.08
CA GLN A 77 -6.17 6.97 -11.78
C GLN A 77 -5.00 7.30 -10.85
N VAL A 78 -3.92 6.53 -10.99
CA VAL A 78 -2.64 6.80 -10.34
C VAL A 78 -2.03 8.05 -10.96
N VAL A 79 -1.69 9.01 -10.11
CA VAL A 79 -1.01 10.25 -10.50
C VAL A 79 0.47 10.23 -10.17
N ASP A 80 0.89 9.40 -9.19
CA ASP A 80 2.28 9.29 -8.79
C ASP A 80 2.57 7.92 -8.13
N ILE A 81 3.84 7.52 -8.13
CA ILE A 81 4.31 6.27 -7.52
C ILE A 81 5.56 6.57 -6.71
N LEU A 82 5.48 6.40 -5.40
CA LEU A 82 6.55 6.71 -4.48
C LEU A 82 7.00 5.49 -3.69
N ARG A 83 8.23 5.53 -3.21
CA ARG A 83 8.68 4.65 -2.13
C ARG A 83 8.34 5.30 -0.79
N PRO A 84 7.58 4.65 0.10
CA PRO A 84 7.24 5.23 1.39
C PRO A 84 8.48 5.46 2.27
N GLY A 85 8.43 6.54 3.05
CA GLY A 85 9.48 6.88 4.00
C GLY A 85 9.54 5.91 5.18
N LYS A 86 10.70 5.85 5.87
CA LYS A 86 10.90 4.94 7.02
C LYS A 86 9.82 5.13 8.11
N LYS A 87 9.47 6.38 8.43
CA LYS A 87 8.44 6.70 9.44
C LYS A 87 7.04 6.20 9.02
N GLN A 88 6.68 6.35 7.74
CA GLN A 88 5.39 5.86 7.21
C GLN A 88 5.31 4.33 7.26
N VAL A 89 6.40 3.64 6.89
CA VAL A 89 6.42 2.17 6.97
C VAL A 89 6.28 1.69 8.42
N HIS A 90 6.89 2.37 9.39
CA HIS A 90 6.70 2.03 10.81
C HIS A 90 5.25 2.26 11.27
N SER A 91 4.54 3.25 10.71
CA SER A 91 3.15 3.50 11.08
C SER A 91 2.15 2.47 10.53
N TYR A 92 2.51 1.66 9.51
CA TYR A 92 1.61 0.62 8.99
C TYR A 92 1.15 -0.37 10.04
N ARG A 93 1.98 -0.61 11.07
CA ARG A 93 1.65 -1.44 12.23
C ARG A 93 0.34 -1.03 12.92
N PHE A 94 -0.03 0.25 12.82
CA PHE A 94 -1.23 0.81 13.44
C PHE A 94 -2.42 0.93 12.48
N VAL A 95 -2.24 0.59 11.19
CA VAL A 95 -3.28 0.78 10.15
C VAL A 95 -4.13 -0.47 9.92
N LEU A 96 -3.61 -1.64 10.27
CA LEU A 96 -4.15 -2.92 9.81
C LEU A 96 -4.79 -3.80 10.88
N GLY A 97 -4.56 -3.57 12.18
CA GLY A 97 -4.67 -4.69 13.13
C GLY A 97 -3.72 -5.87 12.80
N PHE A 98 -2.74 -5.64 11.91
CA PHE A 98 -1.68 -6.57 11.54
C PHE A 98 -0.56 -6.41 12.55
N PHE A 99 -0.49 -7.35 13.47
CA PHE A 99 0.68 -7.58 14.29
C PHE A 99 1.71 -8.28 13.40
N PRO A 100 2.82 -7.63 13.00
CA PRO A 100 3.92 -8.41 12.45
C PRO A 100 4.35 -9.41 13.52
N ASP A 101 4.41 -10.69 13.17
CA ASP A 101 5.10 -11.73 13.95
C ASP A 101 6.58 -11.38 14.01
N ASP A 102 6.93 -10.44 14.88
CA ASP A 102 8.18 -10.33 15.61
C ASP A 102 8.25 -8.96 16.26
N LEU A 103 7.93 -8.92 17.55
CA LEU A 103 8.52 -7.98 18.50
C LEU A 103 8.78 -8.71 19.80
N SER A 104 9.74 -9.62 19.74
CA SER A 104 10.63 -9.90 20.85
C SER A 104 11.91 -9.08 20.64
N ALA A 105 11.91 -7.82 21.12
CA ALA A 105 13.08 -7.03 21.54
C ALA A 105 12.67 -5.59 21.84
#